data_AF-A0A2V7LIV6-F1
#
_entry.id   AF-A0A2V7LIV6-F1
#
_cell.length_a   1.000
_cell.length_b   1.000
_cell.length_c   1.000
_cell.angle_alpha   90.00
_cell.angle_beta   90.00
_cell.angle_gamma   90.00
#
_symmetry.space_group_name_H-M   'P 1'
#
loop_
_entity.id
_entity.type
_entity.pdbx_description
1 polymer ?
#
loop_
_entity_poly.entity_id
_entity_poly.type
_entity_poly.pdbx_seq_one_letter_code
_entity_poly.pdbx_strand_id
1 'polypeptide(L)'
;MRATLLAALAACGPGTPCDSSEMHLRARFSQPYVGHWVVARGDSLTLPEMGDRFKLTDVILDTTRVAVGRTCHYKGALVFAVPRAETLAVTWYGSPEQALIYGWPADLGPFAGVSASRVGDSLVGAILFDARLGVQVHPGVTARFVAGRARRDAR
;
A
#
# COMPACT_ATOMS: atom_id res chain seq x y z
N MET A 1 -30.82 46.98 26.61
CA MET A 1 -29.65 46.11 26.33
C MET A 1 -29.99 44.69 26.75
N ARG A 2 -30.26 43.77 25.80
CA ARG A 2 -30.35 42.33 26.06
C ARG A 2 -29.28 41.67 25.20
N ALA A 3 -28.21 41.22 25.85
CA ALA A 3 -27.07 40.60 25.21
C ALA A 3 -27.45 39.18 24.75
N THR A 4 -27.35 38.98 23.45
CA THR A 4 -27.45 37.68 22.77
C THR A 4 -26.23 36.84 23.16
N LEU A 5 -26.41 35.79 23.97
CA LEU A 5 -25.39 34.76 24.17
C LEU A 5 -25.62 33.63 23.17
N LEU A 6 -25.13 33.84 21.94
CA LEU A 6 -24.85 32.79 20.96
C LEU A 6 -23.35 32.52 21.02
N ALA A 7 -22.93 31.59 21.88
CA ALA A 7 -21.54 31.20 22.03
C ALA A 7 -21.34 29.73 21.61
N ALA A 8 -20.91 29.57 20.36
CA ALA A 8 -19.98 28.57 19.84
C ALA A 8 -20.14 27.09 20.27
N LEU A 9 -21.08 26.38 19.63
CA LEU A 9 -20.97 24.94 19.42
C LEU A 9 -20.35 24.69 18.03
N ALA A 10 -19.06 24.95 17.88
CA ALA A 10 -18.35 24.60 16.65
C ALA A 10 -16.89 24.26 16.98
N ALA A 11 -16.59 22.95 17.12
CA ALA A 11 -15.31 22.33 16.69
C ALA A 11 -15.11 20.87 17.17
N CYS A 12 -16.04 20.24 17.91
CA CYS A 12 -15.90 18.81 18.23
C CYS A 12 -16.45 17.91 17.10
N GLY A 13 -15.92 18.07 15.88
CA GLY A 13 -16.07 17.04 14.86
C GLY A 13 -15.22 15.83 15.21
N PRO A 14 -15.59 14.59 14.83
CA PRO A 14 -14.71 13.45 14.99
C PRO A 14 -13.39 13.74 14.29
N GLY A 15 -12.29 13.73 15.05
CA GLY A 15 -10.94 13.97 14.52
C GLY A 15 -10.62 13.00 13.39
N THR A 16 -9.81 13.42 12.43
CA THR A 16 -9.45 12.53 11.32
C THR A 16 -8.66 11.34 11.89
N PRO A 17 -8.84 10.12 11.35
CA PRO A 17 -8.05 8.97 11.82
C PRO A 17 -6.53 9.18 11.59
N CYS A 18 -6.17 10.13 10.72
CA CYS A 18 -4.80 10.47 10.39
C CYS A 18 -4.11 11.41 11.39
N ASP A 19 -4.85 11.96 12.35
CA ASP A 19 -4.33 12.77 13.45
C ASP A 19 -4.13 11.96 14.74
N SER A 20 -4.41 10.66 14.70
CA SER A 20 -4.28 9.76 15.85
C SER A 20 -2.83 9.52 16.28
N SER A 21 -2.61 9.23 17.57
CA SER A 21 -1.32 8.84 18.12
C SER A 21 -0.77 7.54 17.50
N GLU A 22 -1.65 6.63 17.10
CA GLU A 22 -1.28 5.41 16.35
C GLU A 22 -0.55 5.73 15.04
N MET A 23 -0.88 6.86 14.41
CA MET A 23 -0.24 7.30 13.18
C MET A 23 1.24 7.66 13.40
N HIS A 24 1.62 8.06 14.61
CA HIS A 24 3.02 8.34 14.94
C HIS A 24 3.89 7.07 14.87
N LEU A 25 3.40 5.95 15.42
CA LEU A 25 4.08 4.66 15.34
C LEU A 25 4.13 4.15 13.90
N ARG A 26 3.01 4.24 13.18
CA ARG A 26 2.95 3.88 11.75
C ARG A 26 3.95 4.69 10.93
N ALA A 27 4.08 6.00 11.17
CA ALA A 27 5.06 6.83 10.47
C ALA A 27 6.49 6.33 10.68
N ARG A 28 6.86 6.01 11.93
CA ARG A 28 8.18 5.47 12.26
C ARG A 28 8.47 4.16 11.53
N PHE A 29 7.53 3.23 11.54
CA PHE A 29 7.70 1.93 10.86
C PHE A 29 7.62 2.02 9.35
N SER A 30 6.94 3.03 8.80
CA SER A 30 6.79 3.22 7.36
C SER A 30 8.04 3.83 6.72
N GLN A 31 8.79 4.63 7.46
CA GLN A 31 9.94 5.38 6.95
C GLN A 31 10.95 4.55 6.13
N PRO A 32 11.32 3.32 6.54
CA PRO A 32 12.26 2.50 5.76
C PRO A 32 11.72 2.07 4.39
N TYR A 33 10.40 2.02 4.22
CA TYR A 33 9.72 1.54 3.01
C TYR A 33 9.41 2.66 2.02
N VAL A 34 9.40 3.92 2.46
CA VAL A 34 9.10 5.08 1.60
C VAL A 34 10.10 5.17 0.45
N GLY A 35 9.59 5.42 -0.76
CA GLY A 35 10.38 5.66 -1.95
C GLY A 35 9.88 4.88 -3.16
N HIS A 36 10.73 4.88 -4.18
CA HIS A 36 10.50 4.16 -5.42
C HIS A 36 11.40 2.92 -5.47
N TRP A 37 10.78 1.78 -5.73
CA TRP A 37 11.40 0.47 -5.80
C TRP A 37 11.17 -0.13 -7.17
N VAL A 38 12.23 -0.62 -7.78
CA VAL A 38 12.22 -1.22 -9.12
C VAL A 38 12.38 -2.72 -8.97
N VAL A 39 11.38 -3.45 -9.47
CA VAL A 39 11.36 -4.92 -9.43
C VAL A 39 12.46 -5.48 -10.33
N ALA A 40 13.16 -6.50 -9.83
CA ALA A 40 14.24 -7.16 -10.56
C ALA A 40 13.73 -7.75 -11.89
N ARG A 41 14.58 -7.72 -12.93
CA ARG A 41 14.23 -8.27 -14.24
C ARG A 41 13.93 -9.76 -14.14
N GLY A 42 12.70 -10.15 -14.50
CA GLY A 42 12.26 -11.54 -14.58
C GLY A 42 11.22 -11.91 -13.51
N ASP A 43 11.10 -11.10 -12.46
CA ASP A 43 10.02 -11.26 -11.49
C ASP A 43 8.69 -10.86 -12.14
N SER A 44 7.70 -11.72 -11.97
CA SER A 44 6.33 -11.50 -12.44
C SER A 44 5.38 -12.10 -11.41
N LEU A 45 4.29 -11.38 -11.16
CA LEU A 45 3.20 -11.87 -10.33
C LEU A 45 2.30 -12.70 -11.23
N THR A 46 2.15 -13.98 -10.91
CA THR A 46 1.19 -14.82 -11.63
C THR A 46 -0.12 -14.78 -10.87
N LEU A 47 -1.16 -14.24 -11.50
CA LEU A 47 -2.51 -14.12 -10.95
C LEU A 47 -3.44 -14.92 -11.87
N PRO A 48 -3.56 -16.25 -11.67
CA PRO A 48 -4.27 -17.14 -12.59
C PRO A 48 -5.72 -16.70 -12.86
N GLU A 49 -6.37 -16.10 -11.87
CA GLU A 49 -7.74 -15.58 -11.94
C GLU A 49 -7.89 -14.37 -12.88
N MET A 50 -6.80 -13.70 -13.23
CA MET A 50 -6.77 -12.48 -14.06
C MET A 50 -6.28 -12.72 -15.49
N GLY A 51 -5.96 -13.97 -15.86
CA GLY A 51 -5.21 -14.23 -17.09
C GLY A 51 -3.72 -13.90 -16.95
N ASP A 52 -2.98 -13.99 -18.05
CA ASP A 52 -1.51 -14.07 -18.12
C ASP A 52 -0.69 -13.21 -17.13
N ARG A 53 0.50 -13.72 -16.82
CA ARG A 53 1.57 -13.16 -15.97
C ARG A 53 1.61 -11.61 -15.96
N PHE A 54 1.20 -11.02 -14.85
CA PHE A 54 1.30 -9.59 -14.61
C PHE A 54 2.74 -9.25 -14.24
N LYS A 55 3.36 -8.36 -15.02
CA LYS A 55 4.72 -7.92 -14.74
C LYS A 55 4.67 -6.62 -13.93
N LEU A 56 4.76 -6.76 -12.61
CA LEU A 56 5.02 -5.62 -11.71
C LEU A 56 6.43 -5.11 -11.98
N THR A 57 6.55 -3.82 -12.31
CA THR A 57 7.84 -3.18 -12.59
C THR A 57 8.26 -2.26 -11.46
N ASP A 58 7.31 -1.57 -10.84
CA ASP A 58 7.61 -0.55 -9.86
C ASP A 58 6.61 -0.56 -8.69
N VAL A 59 7.15 -0.31 -7.50
CA VAL A 59 6.38 -0.04 -6.29
C VAL A 59 6.77 1.35 -5.79
N ILE A 60 5.80 2.24 -5.71
CA ILE A 60 5.97 3.61 -5.24
C ILE A 60 5.21 3.75 -3.93
N LEU A 61 5.93 4.00 -2.83
CA LEU A 61 5.36 4.17 -1.51
C LEU A 61 5.62 5.60 -1.04
N ASP A 62 4.57 6.42 -1.00
CA ASP A 62 4.65 7.82 -0.57
C ASP A 62 4.17 8.01 0.88
N THR A 63 4.25 9.24 1.39
CA THR A 63 3.85 9.58 2.77
C THR A 63 2.58 10.43 2.86
N THR A 64 1.85 10.58 1.76
CA THR A 64 0.57 11.29 1.70
C THR A 64 -0.47 10.49 2.47
N ARG A 65 -1.01 11.07 3.55
CA ARG A 65 -2.01 10.41 4.38
C ARG A 65 -3.38 10.39 3.71
N VAL A 66 -4.08 9.26 3.81
CA VAL A 66 -5.45 9.07 3.32
C VAL A 66 -6.24 8.30 4.37
N ALA A 67 -7.41 8.85 4.73
CA ALA A 67 -8.37 8.15 5.57
C ALA A 67 -9.20 7.19 4.71
N VAL A 68 -9.17 5.90 5.04
CA VAL A 68 -10.02 4.86 4.45
C VAL A 68 -10.85 4.26 5.59
N GLY A 69 -12.16 4.52 5.56
CA GLY A 69 -13.05 4.18 6.67
C GLY A 69 -12.59 4.82 7.98
N ARG A 70 -12.30 3.98 8.98
CA ARG A 70 -11.82 4.41 10.31
C ARG A 70 -10.30 4.36 10.47
N THR A 71 -9.57 4.07 9.40
CA THR A 71 -8.13 3.84 9.43
C THR A 71 -7.38 4.84 8.57
N CYS A 72 -6.21 5.27 9.02
CA CYS A 72 -5.31 6.09 8.21
C CYS A 72 -4.26 5.21 7.53
N HIS A 73 -4.07 5.47 6.24
CA HIS A 73 -3.07 4.84 5.39
C HIS A 73 -2.24 5.92 4.70
N TYR A 74 -1.18 5.50 4.05
CA TYR A 74 -0.42 6.28 3.08
C TYR A 74 -0.83 5.95 1.66
N LYS A 75 -0.63 6.86 0.72
CA LYS A 75 -0.79 6.57 -0.71
C LYS A 75 0.43 5.82 -1.25
N GLY A 76 0.19 5.05 -2.29
CA GLY A 76 1.23 4.46 -3.10
C GLY A 76 0.71 4.15 -4.50
N ALA A 77 1.58 3.58 -5.32
CA ALA A 77 1.25 3.08 -6.64
C ALA A 77 1.98 1.78 -6.95
N LEU A 78 1.31 0.90 -7.69
CA LEU A 78 1.90 -0.27 -8.33
C LEU A 78 1.87 -0.06 -9.84
N VAL A 79 3.00 -0.27 -10.50
CA VAL A 79 3.12 -0.10 -11.96
C VAL A 79 3.32 -1.47 -12.61
N PHE A 80 2.46 -1.77 -13.58
CA PHE A 80 2.48 -3.00 -14.35
C PHE A 80 2.81 -2.69 -15.82
N ALA A 81 3.51 -3.61 -16.48
CA ALA A 81 3.88 -3.47 -17.89
C ALA A 81 3.21 -4.49 -18.81
N VAL A 82 2.65 -5.58 -18.27
CA VAL A 82 2.06 -6.70 -19.02
C VAL A 82 0.81 -7.17 -18.27
N PRO A 83 -0.30 -7.48 -18.98
CA PRO A 83 -0.48 -7.43 -20.43
C PRO A 83 -0.60 -6.00 -21.01
N ARG A 84 -0.79 -4.99 -20.16
CA ARG A 84 -0.80 -3.57 -20.54
C ARG A 84 -0.07 -2.73 -19.50
N ALA A 85 0.41 -1.57 -19.94
CA ALA A 85 0.95 -0.56 -19.04
C ALA A 85 -0.19 0.03 -18.19
N GLU A 86 -0.19 -0.28 -16.90
CA GLU A 86 -1.23 0.16 -15.98
C GLU A 86 -0.62 0.56 -14.64
N THR A 87 -1.08 1.69 -14.10
CA THR A 87 -0.66 2.18 -12.79
C THR A 87 -1.86 2.15 -11.87
N LEU A 88 -1.77 1.34 -10.82
CA LEU A 88 -2.82 1.22 -9.81
C LEU A 88 -2.49 2.09 -8.62
N ALA A 89 -3.40 3.00 -8.27
CA ALA A 89 -3.34 3.69 -7.00
C ALA A 89 -3.68 2.70 -5.88
N VAL A 90 -2.84 2.68 -4.85
CA VAL A 90 -2.98 1.80 -3.69
C VAL A 90 -2.84 2.61 -2.40
N THR A 91 -3.23 2.00 -1.29
CA THR A 91 -2.98 2.50 0.06
C THR A 91 -2.07 1.55 0.81
N TRP A 92 -1.26 2.04 1.74
CA TRP A 92 -0.34 1.19 2.48
C TRP A 92 -0.05 1.71 3.88
N TYR A 93 0.53 0.86 4.72
CA TYR A 93 1.17 1.29 5.96
C TYR A 93 2.33 0.36 6.34
N GLY A 94 3.30 0.89 7.09
CA GLY A 94 4.37 0.12 7.69
C GLY A 94 3.97 -0.52 9.02
N SER A 95 4.36 -1.77 9.19
CA SER A 95 4.45 -2.48 10.46
C SER A 95 5.92 -2.79 10.78
N PRO A 96 6.25 -3.22 12.01
CA PRO A 96 7.64 -3.48 12.39
C PRO A 96 8.39 -4.44 11.45
N GLU A 97 7.70 -5.45 10.91
CA GLU A 97 8.31 -6.52 10.11
C GLU A 97 8.11 -6.34 8.59
N GLN A 98 7.09 -5.59 8.18
CA GLN A 98 6.69 -5.47 6.78
C GLN A 98 5.87 -4.20 6.51
N ALA A 99 5.97 -3.66 5.31
CA ALA A 99 4.94 -2.82 4.73
C ALA A 99 3.78 -3.67 4.22
N LEU A 100 2.57 -3.15 4.35
CA LEU A 100 1.34 -3.79 3.89
C LEU A 100 0.63 -2.84 2.92
N ILE A 101 0.41 -3.31 1.69
CA ILE A 101 -0.13 -2.55 0.56
C ILE A 101 -1.48 -3.14 0.17
N TYR A 102 -2.48 -2.28 -0.07
CA TYR A 102 -3.90 -2.63 -0.21
C TYR A 102 -4.61 -1.73 -1.22
N GLY A 103 -5.86 -2.09 -1.55
CA GLY A 103 -6.79 -1.19 -2.25
C GLY A 103 -6.74 -1.29 -3.76
N TRP A 104 -6.28 -2.42 -4.30
CA TRP A 104 -6.50 -2.71 -5.71
C TRP A 104 -7.98 -2.97 -6.00
N PRO A 105 -8.42 -2.76 -7.25
CA PRO A 105 -9.76 -3.09 -7.70
C PRO A 105 -10.10 -4.58 -7.55
N ALA A 106 -11.36 -4.89 -7.20
CA ALA A 106 -11.83 -6.26 -6.97
C ALA A 106 -11.91 -7.12 -8.24
N ASP A 107 -12.01 -6.47 -9.40
CA ASP A 107 -11.93 -7.10 -10.73
C ASP A 107 -10.50 -7.57 -11.06
N LEU A 108 -9.49 -7.15 -10.29
CA LEU A 108 -8.14 -7.71 -10.34
C LEU A 108 -7.96 -8.93 -9.42
N GLY A 109 -9.04 -9.63 -9.08
CA GLY A 109 -8.98 -10.94 -8.43
C GLY A 109 -9.00 -10.93 -6.89
N PRO A 110 -9.11 -12.12 -6.29
CA PRO A 110 -9.29 -12.29 -4.85
C PRO A 110 -7.94 -12.20 -4.16
N PHE A 111 -7.40 -11.01 -4.01
CA PHE A 111 -6.14 -10.79 -3.29
C PHE A 111 -6.40 -9.85 -2.11
N ALA A 112 -5.76 -10.09 -0.97
CA ALA A 112 -5.97 -9.29 0.24
C ALA A 112 -5.03 -8.08 0.37
N GLY A 113 -3.81 -8.18 -0.14
CA GLY A 113 -2.80 -7.11 -0.12
C GLY A 113 -1.42 -7.63 -0.55
N VAL A 114 -0.41 -6.78 -0.56
CA VAL A 114 1.00 -7.19 -0.70
C VAL A 114 1.70 -6.92 0.62
N SER A 115 2.39 -7.93 1.17
CA SER A 115 3.41 -7.69 2.18
C SER A 115 4.74 -7.44 1.52
N ALA A 116 5.53 -6.52 2.06
CA ALA A 116 6.89 -6.29 1.63
C ALA A 116 7.81 -6.05 2.83
N SER A 117 8.84 -6.87 2.97
CA SER A 117 9.87 -6.73 3.99
C SER A 117 11.14 -6.15 3.37
N ARG A 118 11.77 -5.21 4.07
CA ARG A 118 13.01 -4.58 3.61
C ARG A 118 14.23 -5.36 4.10
N VAL A 119 15.12 -5.70 3.18
CA VAL A 119 16.43 -6.32 3.46
C VAL A 119 17.51 -5.46 2.81
N GLY A 120 18.20 -4.64 3.61
CA GLY A 120 19.12 -3.64 3.08
C GLY A 120 18.40 -2.68 2.12
N ASP A 121 18.88 -2.53 0.90
CA ASP A 121 18.25 -1.71 -0.15
C ASP A 121 17.37 -2.52 -1.11
N SER A 122 16.91 -3.69 -0.67
CA SER A 122 15.93 -4.51 -1.38
C SER A 122 14.60 -4.57 -0.61
N LEU A 123 13.49 -4.63 -1.32
CA LEU A 123 12.19 -5.09 -0.83
C LEU A 123 11.95 -6.51 -1.34
N VAL A 124 11.66 -7.42 -0.42
CA VAL A 124 11.16 -8.74 -0.73
C VAL A 124 9.67 -8.74 -0.44
N GLY A 125 8.85 -8.86 -1.47
CA GLY A 125 7.40 -8.84 -1.32
C GLY A 125 6.73 -10.16 -1.63
N ALA A 126 5.53 -10.33 -1.09
CA ALA A 126 4.62 -11.43 -1.36
C ALA A 126 3.18 -10.93 -1.46
N ILE A 127 2.36 -11.48 -2.36
CA ILE A 127 0.91 -11.26 -2.27
C ILE A 127 0.35 -12.02 -1.07
N LEU A 128 -0.49 -11.33 -0.32
CA LEU A 128 -1.25 -11.82 0.80
C LEU A 128 -2.59 -12.36 0.31
N PHE A 129 -2.87 -13.58 0.74
CA PHE A 129 -4.15 -14.24 0.61
C PHE A 129 -4.67 -14.44 2.03
N ASP A 130 -5.75 -13.75 2.40
CA ASP A 130 -6.33 -13.90 3.74
C ASP A 130 -7.72 -14.52 3.63
N ALA A 131 -7.83 -15.80 4.02
CA ALA A 131 -9.09 -16.53 4.04
C ALA A 131 -10.16 -15.86 4.93
N ARG A 132 -9.75 -15.07 5.94
CA ARG A 132 -10.69 -14.31 6.79
C ARG A 132 -11.30 -13.12 6.06
N LEU A 133 -10.66 -12.67 4.99
CA LEU A 133 -11.19 -11.68 4.06
C LEU A 133 -11.97 -12.33 2.90
N GLY A 134 -12.30 -13.63 3.00
CA GLY A 134 -13.02 -14.38 1.97
C GLY A 134 -12.16 -14.75 0.76
N VAL A 135 -10.84 -14.58 0.86
CA VAL A 135 -9.90 -14.84 -0.23
C VAL A 135 -9.34 -16.25 -0.12
N GLN A 136 -9.75 -17.14 -1.04
CA GLN A 136 -9.19 -18.49 -1.21
C GLN A 136 -8.49 -18.59 -2.58
N VAL A 137 -7.40 -19.35 -2.64
CA VAL A 137 -6.56 -19.47 -3.84
C VAL A 137 -6.29 -20.94 -4.15
N HIS A 138 -6.18 -21.24 -5.43
CA HIS A 138 -5.76 -22.56 -5.90
C HIS A 138 -4.24 -22.75 -5.72
N PRO A 139 -3.77 -23.99 -5.51
CA PRO A 139 -2.34 -24.30 -5.48
C PRO A 139 -1.62 -23.85 -6.75
N GLY A 140 -0.44 -23.22 -6.62
CA GLY A 140 0.40 -22.82 -7.77
C GLY A 140 0.62 -21.31 -7.94
N VAL A 141 0.04 -20.47 -7.08
CA VAL A 141 0.26 -19.02 -7.16
C VAL A 141 1.64 -18.63 -6.63
N THR A 142 2.49 -18.13 -7.53
CA THR A 142 3.76 -17.49 -7.19
C THR A 142 3.59 -15.98 -7.21
N ALA A 143 3.82 -15.38 -6.04
CA ALA A 143 3.50 -13.99 -5.81
C ALA A 143 4.63 -13.23 -5.13
N ARG A 144 5.88 -13.69 -5.30
CA ARG A 144 7.05 -13.09 -4.68
C ARG A 144 7.78 -12.20 -5.67
N PHE A 145 8.32 -11.10 -5.17
CA PHE A 145 9.20 -10.23 -5.95
C PHE A 145 10.35 -9.73 -5.08
N VAL A 146 11.45 -9.41 -5.74
CA VAL A 146 12.56 -8.65 -5.16
C VAL A 146 12.67 -7.34 -5.92
N ALA A 147 12.63 -6.21 -5.21
CA ALA A 147 12.76 -4.88 -5.79
C ALA A 147 13.94 -4.15 -5.16
N GLY A 148 14.81 -3.56 -5.99
CA GLY A 148 15.88 -2.68 -5.53
C GLY A 148 15.37 -1.24 -5.38
N ARG A 149 15.92 -0.49 -4.43
CA ARG A 149 15.63 0.95 -4.33
C ARG A 149 16.13 1.66 -5.60
N ALA A 150 15.26 2.44 -6.23
CA ALA A 150 15.68 3.32 -7.32
C ALA A 150 16.75 4.26 -6.79
N ARG A 151 17.95 4.22 -7.38
CA ARG A 151 18.96 5.24 -7.08
C ARG A 151 18.42 6.56 -7.61
N ARG A 152 18.39 7.58 -6.76
CA ARG A 152 18.29 8.95 -7.26
C ARG A 152 19.56 9.16 -8.07
N ASP A 153 19.45 9.15 -9.39
CA ASP A 153 20.54 9.64 -10.22
C ASP A 153 20.82 11.07 -9.76
N ALA A 154 21.99 11.27 -9.16
CA ALA A 154 22.52 12.59 -8.93
C ALA A 154 22.77 13.19 -10.33
N ARG A 155 21.80 13.97 -10.80
CA ARG A 155 22.06 14.99 -11.82
C ARG A 155 22.65 16.20 -11.14
#